data_AF-A0A940VKI2-F1
#
_entry.id   AF-A0A940VKI2-F1
#
_cell.length_a   1.000
_cell.length_b   1.000
_cell.length_c   1.000
_cell.angle_alpha   90.00
_cell.angle_beta   90.00
_cell.angle_gamma   90.00
#
_symmetry.space_group_name_H-M   'P 1'
#
loop_
_entity.id
_entity.type
_entity.pdbx_description
1 polymer ?
#
loop_
_entity_poly.entity_id
_entity_poly.type
_entity_poly.pdbx_seq_one_letter_code
_entity_poly.pdbx_strand_id
1 'polypeptide(L)'
;MKWVNHKLVTGSLIFAVTGNPILSLVSAAGSIVPDAIERMPIGKRMTHRQFSHWWLPYLVVFYLSYSSASQHGVLNITAKNIYDLVFYQHFSSLSGFLVIAYFSLGSLLHIAEDAFCGTVPCITIHHRIGIKLFKVGSPREYLIAFSLSLLLLSSRLYLGWF
;
A
#
# COMPACT_ATOMS: atom_id res chain seq x y z
N MET A 1 -7.58 -3.34 9.66
CA MET A 1 -7.27 -2.31 10.68
C MET A 1 -8.14 -1.09 10.38
N LYS A 2 -8.02 0.01 11.11
CA LYS A 2 -8.58 1.30 10.72
C LYS A 2 -7.73 1.91 9.61
N TRP A 3 -8.36 2.67 8.71
CA TRP A 3 -7.68 3.32 7.58
C TRP A 3 -6.49 4.17 7.98
N VAL A 4 -6.61 4.90 9.10
CA VAL A 4 -5.50 5.69 9.65
C VAL A 4 -4.29 4.81 9.95
N ASN A 5 -4.51 3.63 10.54
CA ASN A 5 -3.43 2.72 10.90
C ASN A 5 -2.83 2.04 9.65
N HIS A 6 -3.66 1.69 8.66
CA HIS A 6 -3.16 1.20 7.36
C HIS A 6 -2.25 2.23 6.69
N LYS A 7 -2.73 3.47 6.54
CA LYS A 7 -1.95 4.58 5.97
C LYS A 7 -0.63 4.79 6.70
N LEU A 8 -0.68 4.80 8.03
CA LEU A 8 0.47 5.06 8.88
C LEU A 8 1.53 3.96 8.75
N VAL A 9 1.15 2.69 8.85
CA VAL A 9 2.08 1.56 8.78
C VAL A 9 2.64 1.42 7.37
N THR A 10 1.77 1.38 6.35
CA THR A 10 2.18 1.27 4.95
C THR A 10 3.09 2.42 4.53
N GLY A 11 2.71 3.68 4.83
CA GLY A 11 3.55 4.84 4.50
C GLY A 11 4.91 4.79 5.20
N SER A 12 4.93 4.46 6.50
CA SER A 12 6.18 4.36 7.27
C SER A 12 7.10 3.28 6.72
N LEU A 13 6.57 2.12 6.35
CA LEU A 13 7.33 1.02 5.77
C LEU A 13 7.94 1.42 4.42
N ILE A 14 7.14 1.99 3.53
CA ILE A 14 7.60 2.40 2.20
C ILE A 14 8.63 3.52 2.32
N PHE A 15 8.42 4.49 3.21
CA PHE A 15 9.42 5.53 3.47
C PHE A 15 10.72 4.93 4.03
N ALA A 16 10.64 3.98 4.96
CA ALA A 16 11.81 3.35 5.53
C ALA A 16 12.66 2.61 4.47
N VAL A 17 12.01 1.90 3.55
CA VAL A 17 12.69 1.16 2.47
C VAL A 17 13.22 2.10 1.39
N THR A 18 12.39 3.03 0.90
CA THR A 18 12.71 3.83 -0.29
C THR A 18 13.41 5.16 0.01
N GLY A 19 13.22 5.71 1.21
CA GLY A 19 13.57 7.10 1.53
C GLY A 19 12.77 8.14 0.76
N ASN A 20 11.76 7.74 -0.03
CA ASN A 20 11.01 8.64 -0.90
C ASN A 20 9.66 9.01 -0.28
N PRO A 21 9.44 10.28 0.12
CA PRO A 21 8.20 10.70 0.75
C PRO A 21 6.99 10.64 -0.20
N ILE A 22 7.20 10.83 -1.51
CA ILE A 22 6.13 10.75 -2.51
C ILE A 22 5.64 9.31 -2.66
N LEU A 23 6.56 8.34 -2.83
CA LEU A 23 6.21 6.93 -2.92
C LEU A 23 5.50 6.45 -1.65
N SER A 24 5.94 6.90 -0.48
CA SER A 24 5.27 6.67 0.80
C SER A 24 3.83 7.17 0.81
N LEU A 25 3.59 8.42 0.39
CA LEU A 25 2.24 9.00 0.33
C LEU A 25 1.34 8.27 -0.67
N VAL A 26 1.89 7.91 -1.84
CA VAL A 26 1.17 7.15 -2.87
C VAL A 26 0.77 5.78 -2.36
N SER A 27 1.68 5.04 -1.70
CA SER A 27 1.36 3.75 -1.11
C SER A 27 0.37 3.87 0.06
N ALA A 28 0.49 4.89 0.91
CA ALA A 28 -0.50 5.15 1.95
C ALA A 28 -1.89 5.46 1.36
N ALA A 29 -1.97 6.16 0.23
CA ALA A 29 -3.23 6.36 -0.48
C ALA A 29 -3.78 5.05 -1.07
N GLY A 30 -2.92 4.19 -1.63
CA GLY A 30 -3.29 2.87 -2.12
C GLY A 30 -3.77 1.91 -1.03
N SER A 31 -3.22 2.03 0.18
CA SER A 31 -3.53 1.14 1.31
C SER A 31 -4.96 1.25 1.84
N ILE A 32 -5.82 2.10 1.29
CA ILE A 32 -7.25 2.13 1.66
C ILE A 32 -8.17 1.62 0.55
N VAL A 33 -7.61 1.33 -0.63
CA VAL A 33 -8.39 0.95 -1.82
C VAL A 33 -9.18 -0.35 -1.61
N PRO A 34 -8.61 -1.44 -1.05
CA PRO A 34 -9.38 -2.67 -0.84
C PRO A 34 -10.64 -2.44 -0.01
N ASP A 35 -10.54 -1.67 1.07
CA ASP A 35 -11.68 -1.29 1.92
C ASP A 35 -12.63 -0.30 1.25
N ALA A 36 -12.10 0.65 0.49
CA ALA A 36 -12.89 1.66 -0.19
C ALA A 36 -13.80 1.02 -1.24
N ILE A 37 -13.28 0.05 -2.02
CA ILE A 37 -14.05 -0.71 -3.01
C ILE A 37 -15.25 -1.40 -2.35
N GLU A 38 -15.09 -2.00 -1.16
CA GLU A 38 -16.20 -2.67 -0.46
C GLU A 38 -17.27 -1.72 0.06
N ARG A 39 -16.92 -0.45 0.25
CA ARG A 39 -17.81 0.61 0.74
C ARG A 39 -18.48 1.40 -0.38
N MET A 40 -18.13 1.16 -1.64
CA MET A 40 -18.76 1.85 -2.77
C MET A 40 -20.25 1.50 -2.83
N PRO A 41 -21.15 2.49 -3.03
CA PRO A 41 -22.59 2.26 -3.07
C PRO A 41 -23.09 1.62 -4.37
N ILE A 42 -22.20 1.06 -5.20
CA ILE A 42 -22.54 0.47 -6.49
C ILE A 42 -23.00 -0.98 -6.25
N GLY A 43 -24.29 -1.14 -5.95
CA GLY A 43 -24.95 -2.45 -5.80
C GLY A 43 -24.99 -2.99 -4.37
N LYS A 44 -25.07 -4.33 -4.22
CA LYS A 44 -25.06 -4.97 -2.90
C LYS A 44 -23.73 -4.71 -2.22
N ARG A 45 -23.76 -4.19 -1.00
CA ARG A 45 -22.58 -3.99 -0.14
C ARG A 45 -21.75 -5.27 -0.16
N MET A 46 -20.51 -5.17 -0.64
CA MET A 46 -19.66 -6.34 -0.77
C MET A 46 -19.38 -6.91 0.62
N THR A 47 -19.39 -8.23 0.69
CA THR A 47 -19.00 -8.99 1.87
C THR A 47 -17.55 -8.68 2.21
N HIS A 48 -17.34 -8.16 3.43
CA HIS A 48 -16.05 -7.68 3.90
C HIS A 48 -14.96 -8.75 3.78
N ARG A 49 -13.80 -8.38 3.24
CA ARG A 49 -12.65 -9.25 2.96
C ARG A 49 -12.96 -10.41 2.05
N GLN A 50 -13.60 -10.12 0.92
CA GLN A 50 -13.78 -11.10 -0.16
C GLN A 50 -13.03 -10.65 -1.40
N PHE A 51 -13.72 -10.18 -2.44
CA PHE A 51 -13.08 -9.98 -3.75
C PHE A 51 -12.02 -8.87 -3.76
N SER A 52 -12.27 -7.73 -3.11
CA SER A 52 -11.31 -6.61 -3.11
C SER A 52 -10.07 -6.89 -2.25
N HIS A 53 -10.11 -7.90 -1.38
CA HIS A 53 -9.01 -8.33 -0.53
C HIS A 53 -8.26 -9.53 -1.10
N TRP A 54 -8.56 -9.94 -2.33
CA TRP A 54 -7.75 -10.91 -3.04
C TRP A 54 -6.48 -10.20 -3.54
N TRP A 55 -5.31 -10.67 -3.11
CA TRP A 55 -4.03 -9.99 -3.38
C TRP A 55 -3.58 -10.10 -4.84
N LEU A 56 -4.03 -11.14 -5.56
CA LEU A 56 -3.49 -11.48 -6.87
C LEU A 56 -3.67 -10.37 -7.93
N PRO A 57 -4.85 -9.72 -8.08
CA PRO A 57 -5.00 -8.60 -9.02
C PRO A 57 -4.04 -7.45 -8.74
N TYR A 58 -3.84 -7.08 -7.48
CA TYR A 58 -2.90 -6.02 -7.11
C TYR A 58 -1.46 -6.42 -7.37
N LEU A 59 -1.10 -7.70 -7.16
CA LEU A 59 0.24 -8.19 -7.50
C LEU A 59 0.50 -8.11 -9.00
N VAL A 60 -0.47 -8.49 -9.83
CA VAL A 60 -0.34 -8.39 -11.28
C VAL A 60 -0.13 -6.93 -11.71
N VAL A 61 -0.95 -6.00 -11.20
CA VAL A 61 -0.80 -4.57 -11.50
C VAL A 61 0.55 -4.03 -11.00
N PHE A 62 0.97 -4.41 -9.80
CA PHE A 62 2.26 -4.03 -9.25
C PHE A 62 3.40 -4.51 -10.14
N TYR A 63 3.41 -5.80 -10.48
CA TYR A 63 4.48 -6.42 -11.25
C TYR A 63 4.58 -5.82 -12.66
N LEU A 64 3.47 -5.68 -13.38
CA LEU A 64 3.47 -5.12 -14.73
C LEU A 64 3.94 -3.67 -14.72
N SER A 65 3.44 -2.86 -13.78
CA SER A 65 3.77 -1.43 -13.72
C SER A 65 5.20 -1.21 -13.24
N TYR A 66 5.65 -1.93 -12.21
CA TYR A 66 7.02 -1.86 -11.72
C TYR A 66 8.02 -2.32 -12.78
N SER A 67 7.74 -3.44 -13.46
CA SER A 67 8.60 -3.94 -14.53
C SER A 67 8.73 -2.92 -15.67
N SER A 68 7.61 -2.33 -16.08
CA SER A 68 7.59 -1.28 -17.13
C SER A 68 8.43 -0.06 -16.74
N ALA A 69 8.31 0.42 -15.49
CA ALA A 69 9.12 1.53 -14.99
C ALA A 69 10.61 1.16 -14.91
N SER A 70 10.93 -0.04 -14.40
CA SER A 70 12.30 -0.51 -14.22
C SER A 70 13.06 -0.73 -15.53
N GLN A 71 12.40 -1.26 -16.57
CA GLN A 71 12.99 -1.48 -17.89
C GLN A 71 13.47 -0.19 -18.57
N HIS A 72 12.93 0.95 -18.14
CA HIS A 72 13.32 2.25 -18.66
C HIS A 72 14.08 3.10 -17.63
N GLY A 73 14.63 2.46 -16.58
CA GLY A 73 15.50 3.11 -15.60
C GLY A 73 14.79 3.99 -14.57
N VAL A 74 13.46 3.94 -14.47
CA VAL A 74 12.70 4.75 -13.51
C VAL A 74 12.43 3.94 -12.26
N LEU A 75 13.34 4.05 -11.29
CA LEU A 75 13.24 3.38 -9.99
C LEU A 75 12.93 4.33 -8.83
N ASN A 76 12.93 5.64 -9.09
CA ASN A 76 12.69 6.66 -8.09
C ASN A 76 11.86 7.82 -8.65
N ILE A 77 11.10 8.49 -7.79
CA ILE A 77 10.32 9.66 -8.16
C ILE A 77 10.95 10.92 -7.56
N THR A 78 11.39 11.84 -8.41
CA THR A 78 11.85 13.16 -7.96
C THR A 78 10.71 14.18 -7.96
N ALA A 79 10.89 15.31 -7.27
CA ALA A 79 9.92 16.42 -7.30
C ALA A 79 9.68 16.93 -8.72
N LYS A 80 10.72 16.96 -9.55
CA LYS A 80 10.64 17.32 -10.97
C LYS A 80 9.74 16.34 -11.74
N ASN A 81 9.91 15.03 -11.52
CA ASN A 81 9.10 14.00 -12.18
C ASN A 81 7.61 14.10 -11.82
N ILE A 82 7.27 14.50 -10.60
CA ILE A 82 5.86 14.75 -10.20
C ILE A 82 5.32 16.02 -10.83
N TYR A 83 6.10 17.11 -10.82
CA TYR A 83 5.68 18.35 -11.46
C TYR A 83 5.37 18.12 -12.94
N ASP A 84 6.25 17.39 -13.63
CA ASP A 84 6.08 17.04 -15.04
C ASP A 84 4.83 16.15 -15.27
N LEU A 85 4.57 15.18 -14.38
CA LEU A 85 3.40 14.30 -14.44
C LEU A 85 2.07 15.06 -14.21
N VAL A 86 2.05 16.00 -13.26
CA VAL A 86 0.82 16.68 -12.82
C VAL A 86 0.47 17.87 -13.72
N PHE A 87 1.46 18.70 -14.07
CA PHE A 87 1.20 20.01 -14.70
C PHE A 87 1.32 20.00 -16.21
N TYR A 88 2.23 19.21 -16.77
CA TYR A 88 2.38 19.15 -18.22
C TYR A 88 1.52 18.08 -18.89
N GLN A 89 0.76 17.30 -18.09
CA GLN A 89 -0.05 16.16 -18.56
C GLN A 89 0.70 15.22 -19.51
N HIS A 90 2.03 15.25 -19.45
CA HIS A 90 2.90 14.28 -20.05
C HIS A 90 2.80 13.03 -19.18
N PHE A 91 1.69 12.30 -19.36
CA PHE A 91 1.52 10.90 -18.97
C PHE A 91 2.46 9.98 -19.78
N SER A 92 3.57 10.55 -20.28
CA SER A 92 4.63 9.94 -21.06
C SER A 92 5.83 9.70 -20.13
N SER A 93 6.10 8.49 -19.67
CA SER A 93 5.32 7.25 -19.75
C SER A 93 5.78 6.26 -18.68
N LEU A 94 6.63 6.65 -17.72
CA LEU A 94 7.39 5.68 -16.89
C LEU A 94 7.31 5.97 -15.40
N SER A 95 7.39 7.24 -15.00
CA SER A 95 7.12 7.68 -13.61
C SER A 95 5.68 7.35 -13.20
N GLY A 96 4.72 7.45 -14.14
CA GLY A 96 3.33 7.06 -13.90
C GLY A 96 3.17 5.58 -13.59
N PHE A 97 3.90 4.70 -14.30
CA PHE A 97 3.91 3.27 -13.96
C PHE A 97 4.51 3.02 -12.58
N LEU A 98 5.53 3.78 -12.16
CA LEU A 98 6.06 3.67 -10.81
C LEU A 98 5.04 4.13 -9.75
N VAL A 99 4.28 5.20 -10.00
CA VAL A 99 3.16 5.64 -9.15
C VAL A 99 2.11 4.54 -9.04
N ILE A 100 1.66 3.97 -10.16
CA ILE A 100 0.68 2.88 -10.19
C ILE A 100 1.20 1.65 -9.43
N ALA A 101 2.48 1.30 -9.62
CA ALA A 101 3.11 0.22 -8.90
C ALA A 101 3.03 0.44 -7.39
N TYR A 102 3.54 1.56 -6.89
CA TYR A 102 3.54 1.84 -5.45
C TYR A 102 2.15 2.04 -4.86
N PHE A 103 1.19 2.53 -5.65
CA PHE A 103 -0.21 2.57 -5.26
C PHE A 103 -0.78 1.16 -5.08
N SER A 104 -0.51 0.26 -6.03
CA SER A 104 -0.89 -1.16 -5.93
C SER A 104 -0.17 -1.89 -4.79
N LEU A 105 1.10 -1.55 -4.54
CA LEU A 105 1.87 -2.07 -3.40
C LEU A 105 1.22 -1.65 -2.08
N GLY A 106 0.67 -0.44 -1.99
CA GLY A 106 -0.13 0.00 -0.86
C GLY A 106 -1.31 -0.93 -0.59
N SER A 107 -2.07 -1.30 -1.63
CA SER A 107 -3.18 -2.25 -1.51
C SER A 107 -2.72 -3.65 -1.08
N LEU A 108 -1.56 -4.11 -1.56
CA LEU A 108 -0.97 -5.39 -1.14
C LEU A 108 -0.60 -5.37 0.35
N LEU A 109 0.02 -4.29 0.80
CA LEU A 109 0.38 -4.10 2.21
C LEU A 109 -0.86 -4.02 3.09
N HIS A 110 -1.94 -3.36 2.65
CA HIS A 110 -3.23 -3.39 3.34
C HIS A 110 -3.72 -4.82 3.57
N ILE A 111 -3.71 -5.66 2.53
CA ILE A 111 -4.18 -7.06 2.63
C ILE A 111 -3.28 -7.85 3.59
N ALA A 112 -1.97 -7.64 3.54
CA ALA A 112 -1.03 -8.27 4.46
C ALA A 112 -1.26 -7.83 5.92
N GLU A 113 -1.46 -6.53 6.17
CA GLU A 113 -1.81 -5.97 7.48
C GLU A 113 -3.13 -6.54 8.00
N ASP A 114 -4.13 -6.68 7.12
CA ASP A 114 -5.43 -7.25 7.47
C ASP A 114 -5.37 -8.75 7.81
N ALA A 115 -4.40 -9.48 7.25
CA ALA A 115 -4.10 -10.86 7.62
C ALA A 115 -3.57 -11.00 9.05
N PHE A 116 -3.08 -9.94 9.70
CA PHE A 116 -2.72 -9.97 11.13
C PHE A 116 -3.91 -9.70 12.06
N CYS A 117 -5.02 -9.20 11.51
CA CYS A 117 -6.20 -8.76 12.26
C CYS A 117 -7.45 -9.58 11.96
N GLY A 118 -7.31 -10.65 11.20
CA GLY A 118 -8.37 -11.57 10.78
C GLY A 118 -7.94 -12.30 9.51
N THR A 119 -8.90 -12.86 8.79
CA THR A 119 -8.61 -13.67 7.60
C THR A 119 -8.87 -12.93 6.30
N VAL A 120 -8.00 -13.15 5.32
CA VAL A 120 -8.08 -12.64 3.95
C VAL A 120 -8.00 -13.82 2.96
N PRO A 121 -8.50 -13.66 1.72
CA PRO A 121 -8.31 -14.66 0.67
C PRO A 121 -6.83 -14.95 0.38
N CYS A 122 -6.55 -16.22 0.12
CA CYS A 122 -5.23 -16.72 -0.27
C CYS A 122 -5.14 -16.82 -1.81
N ILE A 123 -4.67 -17.94 -2.36
CA ILE A 123 -4.59 -18.18 -3.81
C ILE A 123 -5.98 -18.21 -4.43
N THR A 124 -6.90 -18.98 -3.84
CA THR A 124 -8.31 -18.98 -4.22
C THR A 124 -9.11 -18.13 -3.26
N ILE A 125 -10.23 -17.56 -3.74
CA ILE A 125 -11.11 -16.70 -2.93
C ILE A 125 -11.70 -17.48 -1.73
N HIS A 126 -11.83 -18.79 -1.87
CA HIS A 126 -12.39 -19.69 -0.85
C HIS A 126 -11.38 -20.07 0.24
N HIS A 127 -10.09 -20.17 -0.11
CA HIS A 127 -9.05 -20.49 0.86
C HIS A 127 -8.64 -19.21 1.60
N ARG A 128 -8.73 -19.21 2.93
CA ARG A 128 -8.48 -18.02 3.75
C ARG A 128 -7.29 -18.22 4.67
N ILE A 129 -6.46 -17.18 4.78
CA ILE A 129 -5.28 -17.14 5.64
C ILE A 129 -5.33 -15.92 6.55
N GLY A 130 -4.64 -15.99 7.68
CA GLY A 130 -4.48 -14.89 8.61
C GLY A 130 -4.68 -15.29 10.07
N ILE A 131 -4.20 -14.44 10.96
CA ILE A 131 -4.28 -14.57 12.41
C ILE A 131 -5.04 -13.38 13.00
N LYS A 132 -5.48 -13.50 14.25
CA LYS A 132 -6.19 -12.43 14.95
C LYS A 132 -5.36 -11.92 16.12
N LEU A 133 -4.27 -11.22 15.81
CA LEU A 133 -3.32 -10.72 16.79
C LEU A 133 -3.97 -9.73 17.78
N PHE A 134 -4.89 -8.90 17.28
CA PHE A 134 -5.67 -7.96 18.09
C PHE A 134 -7.05 -7.68 17.47
N LYS A 135 -7.94 -7.04 18.25
CA LYS A 135 -9.27 -6.63 17.78
C LYS A 135 -9.18 -5.29 17.04
N VAL A 136 -9.84 -5.20 15.88
CA VAL A 136 -9.91 -3.96 15.10
C VAL A 136 -10.61 -2.85 15.89
N GLY A 137 -10.03 -1.65 15.89
CA GLY A 137 -10.46 -0.48 16.64
C GLY A 137 -10.06 -0.49 18.11
N SER A 138 -9.31 -1.48 18.59
CA SER A 138 -8.87 -1.55 19.98
C SER A 138 -7.67 -0.63 20.25
N PRO A 139 -7.43 -0.19 21.51
CA PRO A 139 -6.22 0.56 21.85
C PRO A 139 -4.92 -0.15 21.47
N ARG A 140 -4.91 -1.49 21.52
CA ARG A 140 -3.75 -2.31 21.12
C ARG A 140 -3.40 -2.12 19.64
N GLU A 141 -4.40 -1.95 18.77
CA GLU A 141 -4.15 -1.69 17.35
C GLU A 141 -3.36 -0.40 17.16
N TYR A 142 -3.79 0.69 17.80
CA TYR A 142 -3.12 1.98 17.68
C TYR A 142 -1.72 1.95 18.28
N LEU A 143 -1.53 1.28 19.42
CA LEU A 143 -0.22 1.11 20.05
C LEU A 143 0.75 0.35 19.13
N ILE A 144 0.30 -0.76 18.53
CA ILE A 144 1.12 -1.56 17.63
C ILE A 144 1.45 -0.78 16.36
N ALA A 145 0.45 -0.17 15.72
CA ALA A 145 0.64 0.60 14.50
C ALA A 145 1.63 1.76 14.73
N PHE A 146 1.44 2.53 15.81
CA PHE A 146 2.33 3.62 16.17
C PHE A 146 3.75 3.16 16.48
N SER A 147 3.90 2.11 17.30
CA SER A 147 5.23 1.60 17.70
C SER A 147 5.99 1.04 16.50
N LEU A 148 5.30 0.31 15.62
CA LEU A 148 5.88 -0.24 14.40
C LEU A 148 6.32 0.88 13.45
N SER A 149 5.45 1.88 13.23
CA SER A 149 5.80 3.04 12.39
C SER A 149 6.96 3.83 12.96
N LEU A 150 6.99 4.07 14.28
CA LEU A 150 8.11 4.75 14.93
C LEU A 150 9.42 3.96 14.75
N LEU A 151 9.37 2.65 14.93
CA LEU A 151 10.53 1.77 14.72
C LEU A 151 11.02 1.83 13.27
N LEU A 152 10.12 1.74 12.29
CA LEU A 152 10.46 1.82 10.87
C LEU A 152 11.12 3.15 10.52
N LEU A 153 10.53 4.28 10.95
CA LEU A 153 11.08 5.61 10.70
C LEU A 153 12.44 5.79 11.39
N SER A 154 12.56 5.37 12.65
CA SER A 154 13.81 5.46 13.41
C SER A 154 14.90 4.59 12.79
N SER A 155 14.56 3.39 12.33
CA SER A 155 15.51 2.50 11.65
C SER A 155 16.09 3.13 10.39
N ARG A 156 15.28 3.87 9.62
CA ARG A 156 15.77 4.59 8.43
C ARG A 156 16.70 5.73 8.81
N LEU A 157 16.37 6.50 9.83
CA LEU A 157 17.23 7.59 10.31
C LEU A 157 18.56 7.06 10.83
N TYR A 158 18.55 5.91 11.52
CA TYR A 158 19.75 5.28 12.06
C TYR A 158 20.60 4.59 10.99
N LEU A 159 19.98 3.89 10.04
CA LEU A 159 20.68 3.16 8.97
C LEU A 159 21.12 4.07 7.82
N GLY A 160 20.69 5.34 7.81
CA GLY A 160 21.31 6.45 7.10
C GLY A 160 22.02 6.12 5.79
N TRP A 161 21.28 5.71 4.77
CA TRP A 161 21.77 5.80 3.39
C TRP A 161 21.78 7.29 3.01
N PHE A 162 22.88 7.98 3.36
CA PHE A 162 23.25 9.31 2.86
C PHE A 162 23.83 9.20 1.46
#